data_AF-A0A0U5GA78-F1
#
_entry.id   AF-A0A0U5GA78-F1
#
_cell.length_a   1.000
_cell.length_b   1.000
_cell.length_c   1.000
_cell.angle_alpha   90.00
_cell.angle_beta   90.00
_cell.angle_gamma   90.00
#
_symmetry.space_group_name_H-M   'P 1'
#
loop_
_entity.id
_entity.type
_entity.pdbx_description
1 polymer ?
#
loop_
_entity_poly.entity_id
_entity_poly.type
_entity_poly.pdbx_seq_one_letter_code
_entity_poly.pdbx_strand_id
1 'polypeptide(L)'
;MAPVDPLAPISLSTHGIPHTLSSGTREPKRTAWYTDLGPSRREIHTREWGGGRHAVEYEGISPCHCTILPQTCLEPILLERARELNPGGIVHNADVIAVVETPSETDPVTVTLDHADINKRKAYSASYVSAVDAGRTVGPKLGIESRGRPIFSIGSLRIFTRRVCESGILIRVLIIWFIDPARGGSIRTGYLYHLGPYNTSSERGGEGEGKGDGDSLGDGLMFACARSTTDPRKSNEADMLARLSETLNIPAGKLDGEIEFLSASHWIVKGIVANRFRSKGGRDRTNRILYTRPLMPSLHP
;
A
#
# COMPACT_ATOMS: atom_id res chain seq x y z
N MET A 1 -18.52 -6.46 -35.10
CA MET A 1 -17.91 -6.67 -33.77
C MET A 1 -18.34 -8.04 -33.27
N ALA A 2 -17.41 -9.00 -33.21
CA ALA A 2 -17.73 -10.33 -32.70
C ALA A 2 -17.94 -10.27 -31.17
N PRO A 3 -18.87 -11.06 -30.61
CA PRO A 3 -19.12 -11.07 -29.17
C PRO A 3 -17.96 -11.78 -28.46
N VAL A 4 -17.38 -11.09 -27.46
CA VAL A 4 -16.36 -11.64 -26.57
C VAL A 4 -17.07 -12.45 -25.49
N ASP A 5 -16.72 -13.74 -25.36
CA ASP A 5 -17.26 -14.65 -24.35
C ASP A 5 -16.82 -14.20 -22.94
N PRO A 6 -17.76 -13.82 -22.04
CA PRO A 6 -17.43 -13.34 -20.70
C PRO A 6 -16.93 -14.44 -19.74
N LEU A 7 -16.89 -15.71 -20.17
CA LEU A 7 -16.45 -16.85 -19.36
C LEU A 7 -15.20 -17.54 -19.90
N ALA A 8 -14.56 -17.02 -20.94
CA ALA A 8 -13.26 -17.52 -21.36
C ALA A 8 -12.25 -17.31 -20.21
N PRO A 9 -11.54 -18.36 -19.75
CA PRO A 9 -10.49 -18.19 -18.76
C PRO A 9 -9.49 -17.17 -19.31
N ILE A 10 -9.20 -16.13 -18.52
CA ILE A 10 -8.13 -15.18 -18.81
C ILE A 10 -6.83 -16.01 -18.75
N SER A 11 -6.41 -16.51 -19.91
CA SER A 11 -5.09 -17.09 -20.07
C SER A 11 -4.12 -15.93 -19.98
N LEU A 12 -3.58 -15.69 -18.79
CA LEU A 12 -2.32 -15.01 -18.64
C LEU A 12 -1.29 -15.93 -19.30
N SER A 13 -1.06 -15.76 -20.60
CA SER A 13 0.01 -16.45 -21.28
C SER A 13 1.31 -16.07 -20.58
N THR A 14 1.89 -17.01 -19.84
CA THR A 14 3.24 -16.91 -19.26
C THR A 14 4.34 -16.94 -20.32
N HIS A 15 3.98 -16.85 -21.60
CA HIS A 15 4.90 -16.76 -22.72
C HIS A 15 5.60 -15.39 -22.68
N GLY A 16 6.70 -15.33 -21.94
CA GLY A 16 7.57 -14.17 -21.88
C GLY A 16 8.21 -13.91 -20.52
N ILE A 17 7.82 -14.59 -19.44
CA ILE A 17 8.52 -14.46 -18.15
C ILE A 17 9.67 -15.48 -18.15
N PRO A 18 10.94 -15.05 -18.24
CA PRO A 18 12.06 -15.98 -18.18
C PRO A 18 12.04 -16.66 -16.81
N HIS A 19 11.94 -17.98 -16.77
CA HIS A 19 12.04 -18.82 -15.57
C HIS A 19 13.47 -18.87 -14.97
N THR A 20 14.31 -17.89 -15.28
CA THR A 20 15.69 -17.80 -14.81
C THR A 20 15.93 -16.42 -14.22
N LEU A 21 15.45 -16.20 -13.00
CA LEU A 21 16.05 -15.18 -12.13
C LEU A 21 17.37 -15.76 -11.58
N SER A 22 18.44 -15.48 -12.32
CA SER A 22 19.82 -15.77 -11.92
C SER A 22 20.12 -15.16 -10.54
N SER A 23 20.45 -16.03 -9.57
CA SER A 23 21.48 -15.89 -8.51
C SER A 23 21.93 -14.52 -7.96
N GLY A 24 21.11 -13.47 -7.97
CA GLY A 24 21.57 -12.12 -7.57
C GLY A 24 20.50 -11.14 -7.11
N THR A 25 19.27 -11.58 -6.80
CA THR A 25 18.20 -10.64 -6.43
C THR A 25 18.43 -10.02 -5.05
N ARG A 26 18.48 -8.68 -5.00
CA ARG A 26 18.45 -7.82 -3.78
C ARG A 26 17.08 -7.84 -3.10
N GLU A 27 16.37 -8.96 -3.11
CA GLU A 27 15.07 -9.05 -2.46
C GLU A 27 15.27 -9.34 -0.96
N PRO A 28 14.71 -8.51 -0.08
CA PRO A 28 14.86 -8.75 1.34
C PRO A 28 14.03 -9.97 1.76
N LYS A 29 14.71 -10.99 2.29
CA LYS A 29 14.12 -12.30 2.69
C LYS A 29 14.03 -12.47 4.20
N ARG A 30 14.12 -11.38 4.97
CA ARG A 30 14.16 -11.43 6.43
C ARG A 30 13.35 -10.30 7.05
N THR A 31 12.91 -10.51 8.28
CA THR A 31 12.55 -9.45 9.21
C THR A 31 13.44 -9.60 10.44
N ALA A 32 13.85 -8.49 11.02
CA ALA A 32 14.79 -8.51 12.13
C ALA A 32 14.44 -7.47 13.19
N TRP A 33 14.93 -7.70 14.40
CA TRP A 33 14.73 -6.86 15.57
C TRP A 33 16.08 -6.35 16.05
N TYR A 34 16.21 -5.04 16.21
CA TYR A 34 17.42 -4.38 16.68
C TYR A 34 17.11 -3.44 17.84
N THR A 35 18.11 -3.12 18.64
CA THR A 35 18.00 -2.02 19.62
C THR A 35 18.00 -0.67 18.92
N ASP A 36 18.96 -0.44 18.02
CA ASP A 36 19.16 0.76 17.21
C ASP A 36 20.06 0.43 15.99
N LEU A 37 20.34 1.43 15.13
CA LEU A 37 21.35 1.33 14.04
C LEU A 37 22.57 2.24 14.29
N GLY A 38 22.69 2.77 15.51
CA GLY A 38 23.70 3.73 15.95
C GLY A 38 25.01 3.01 16.31
N PRO A 39 25.64 3.33 17.44
CA PRO A 39 26.84 2.64 17.87
C PRO A 39 26.61 1.19 18.33
N SER A 40 25.45 0.87 18.92
CA SER A 40 25.23 -0.46 19.51
C SER A 40 24.93 -1.51 18.44
N ARG A 41 24.09 -1.16 17.45
CA ARG A 41 23.67 -2.03 16.32
C ARG A 41 23.29 -3.44 16.74
N ARG A 42 22.79 -3.62 17.96
CA ARG A 42 22.61 -4.94 18.53
C ARG A 42 21.39 -5.60 17.90
N GLU A 43 21.62 -6.66 17.15
CA GLU A 43 20.56 -7.57 16.73
C GLU A 43 20.04 -8.34 17.94
N ILE A 44 18.73 -8.31 18.12
CA ILE A 44 18.00 -9.06 19.15
C ILE A 44 17.57 -10.40 18.57
N HIS A 45 17.01 -10.38 17.37
CA HIS A 45 16.50 -11.57 16.69
C HIS A 45 16.34 -11.32 15.19
N THR A 46 16.36 -12.39 14.40
CA THR A 46 16.05 -12.35 12.96
C THR A 46 15.23 -13.58 12.58
N ARG A 47 14.24 -13.37 11.71
CA ARG A 47 13.40 -14.42 11.12
C ARG A 47 13.40 -14.30 9.60
N GLU A 48 13.36 -15.44 8.92
CA GLU A 48 13.20 -15.50 7.47
C GLU A 48 11.77 -15.15 7.04
N TRP A 49 11.67 -14.54 5.86
CA TRP A 49 10.45 -14.09 5.20
C TRP A 49 10.47 -14.53 3.74
N GLY A 50 9.30 -14.86 3.17
CA GLY A 50 9.19 -15.18 1.74
C GLY A 50 9.84 -16.51 1.33
N GLY A 51 9.60 -17.57 2.10
CA GLY A 51 10.11 -18.91 1.79
C GLY A 51 11.39 -19.23 2.55
N GLY A 52 12.51 -18.52 2.33
CA GLY A 52 13.77 -18.78 3.06
C GLY A 52 14.14 -20.27 3.08
N ARG A 53 14.45 -20.82 4.26
CA ARG A 53 14.67 -22.25 4.52
C ARG A 53 13.46 -23.14 4.24
N HIS A 54 12.27 -22.56 4.16
CA HIS A 54 11.00 -23.20 3.83
C HIS A 54 10.66 -23.08 2.33
N ALA A 55 11.58 -22.62 1.45
CA ALA A 55 11.29 -22.39 0.04
C ALA A 55 10.62 -23.60 -0.66
N VAL A 56 11.14 -24.82 -0.42
CA VAL A 56 10.57 -26.07 -0.99
C VAL A 56 9.13 -26.31 -0.55
N GLU A 57 8.82 -26.04 0.72
CA GLU A 57 7.46 -26.18 1.26
C GLU A 57 6.51 -25.17 0.60
N TYR A 58 6.95 -23.92 0.45
CA TYR A 58 6.17 -22.87 -0.21
C TYR A 58 5.92 -23.18 -1.70
N GLU A 59 6.96 -23.63 -2.42
CA GLU A 59 6.87 -24.01 -3.83
C GLU A 59 5.95 -25.22 -4.06
N GLY A 60 5.89 -26.15 -3.10
CA GLY A 60 4.94 -27.26 -3.13
C GLY A 60 3.47 -26.84 -2.95
N ILE A 61 3.21 -25.67 -2.37
CA ILE A 61 1.86 -25.16 -2.08
C ILE A 61 1.38 -24.15 -3.13
N SER A 62 2.28 -23.35 -3.69
CA SER A 62 1.95 -22.27 -4.62
C SER A 62 3.05 -22.09 -5.67
N PRO A 63 2.70 -21.97 -6.96
CA PRO A 63 3.68 -21.59 -7.99
C PRO A 63 4.09 -20.11 -7.90
N CYS A 64 3.36 -19.30 -7.13
CA CYS A 64 3.64 -17.88 -6.95
C CYS A 64 4.52 -17.63 -5.71
N HIS A 65 5.61 -16.88 -5.89
CA HIS A 65 6.48 -16.44 -4.80
C HIS A 65 5.96 -15.18 -4.11
N CYS A 66 6.30 -15.03 -2.83
CA CYS A 66 6.08 -13.77 -2.12
C CYS A 66 7.03 -12.71 -2.67
N THR A 67 6.48 -11.59 -3.12
CA THR A 67 7.25 -10.43 -3.57
C THR A 67 6.80 -9.18 -2.82
N ILE A 68 7.66 -8.16 -2.82
CA ILE A 68 7.39 -6.89 -2.18
C ILE A 68 7.15 -5.87 -3.27
N LEU A 69 5.95 -5.33 -3.31
CA LEU A 69 5.57 -4.28 -4.25
C LEU A 69 4.74 -3.25 -3.51
N PRO A 70 5.33 -2.09 -3.12
CA PRO A 70 4.58 -1.03 -2.47
C PRO A 70 3.41 -0.57 -3.34
N GLN A 71 2.36 -0.08 -2.71
CA GLN A 71 1.16 0.41 -3.39
C GLN A 71 1.47 1.49 -4.43
N THR A 72 2.45 2.37 -4.18
CA THR A 72 2.89 3.38 -5.16
C THR A 72 3.49 2.82 -6.43
N CYS A 73 3.93 1.55 -6.42
CA CYS A 73 4.42 0.84 -7.59
C CYS A 73 3.32 -0.04 -8.21
N LEU A 74 2.53 -0.71 -7.37
CA LEU A 74 1.45 -1.60 -7.81
C LEU A 74 0.30 -0.83 -8.49
N GLU A 75 -0.14 0.30 -7.94
CA GLU A 75 -1.28 1.05 -8.47
C GLU A 75 -1.07 1.52 -9.92
N PRO A 76 0.09 2.11 -10.30
CA PRO A 76 0.35 2.44 -11.70
C PRO A 76 0.27 1.23 -12.65
N ILE A 77 0.78 0.07 -12.25
CA ILE A 77 0.74 -1.16 -13.06
C ILE A 77 -0.70 -1.61 -13.27
N LEU A 78 -1.51 -1.62 -12.21
CA LEU A 78 -2.93 -1.97 -12.28
C LEU A 78 -3.71 -0.96 -13.13
N LEU A 79 -3.39 0.33 -12.99
CA LEU A 79 -4.02 1.41 -13.74
C LEU A 79 -3.72 1.34 -15.24
N GLU A 80 -2.47 1.06 -15.61
CA GLU A 80 -2.05 0.86 -17.01
C GLU A 80 -2.85 -0.29 -17.63
N ARG A 81 -2.86 -1.45 -16.98
CA ARG A 81 -3.60 -2.63 -17.47
C ARG A 81 -5.11 -2.38 -17.57
N ALA A 82 -5.69 -1.65 -16.62
CA ALA A 82 -7.11 -1.30 -16.66
C ALA A 82 -7.45 -0.37 -17.83
N ARG A 83 -6.55 0.56 -18.20
CA ARG A 83 -6.73 1.44 -19.36
C ARG A 83 -6.62 0.69 -20.69
N GLU A 84 -5.73 -0.30 -20.78
CA GLU A 84 -5.63 -1.17 -21.95
C GLU A 84 -6.92 -1.97 -22.18
N LEU A 85 -7.46 -2.54 -21.10
CA LEU A 85 -8.66 -3.40 -21.16
C LEU A 85 -9.96 -2.60 -21.32
N ASN A 86 -10.00 -1.36 -20.84
CA ASN A 86 -11.16 -0.48 -20.95
C ASN A 86 -10.75 0.97 -21.26
N PRO A 87 -10.38 1.26 -22.53
CA PRO A 87 -10.00 2.61 -22.93
C PRO A 87 -11.13 3.60 -22.67
N GLY A 88 -10.87 4.60 -21.83
CA GLY A 88 -11.86 5.62 -21.44
C GLY A 88 -12.80 5.24 -20.28
N GLY A 89 -12.69 4.03 -19.73
CA GLY A 89 -13.50 3.59 -18.60
C GLY A 89 -13.07 4.13 -17.23
N ILE A 90 -11.90 4.76 -17.14
CA ILE A 90 -11.35 5.30 -15.89
C ILE A 90 -11.47 6.81 -15.90
N VAL A 91 -12.19 7.33 -14.91
CA VAL A 91 -12.42 8.76 -14.72
C VAL A 91 -11.78 9.18 -13.39
N HIS A 92 -10.86 10.13 -13.46
CA HIS A 92 -10.23 10.76 -12.30
C HIS A 92 -10.93 12.08 -11.94
N ASN A 93 -10.64 12.65 -10.77
CA ASN A 93 -11.21 13.93 -10.32
C ASN A 93 -12.76 13.96 -10.30
N ALA A 94 -13.38 12.81 -10.06
CA ALA A 94 -14.82 12.64 -10.01
C ALA A 94 -15.24 11.98 -8.69
N ASP A 95 -16.01 12.72 -7.89
CA ASP A 95 -16.49 12.25 -6.58
C ASP A 95 -17.88 11.63 -6.69
N VAL A 96 -18.08 10.45 -6.08
CA VAL A 96 -19.39 9.81 -6.01
C VAL A 96 -20.28 10.51 -4.97
N ILE A 97 -21.22 11.32 -5.42
CA ILE A 97 -22.10 12.08 -4.52
C ILE A 97 -23.45 11.42 -4.28
N ALA A 98 -23.89 10.47 -5.11
CA ALA A 98 -25.08 9.67 -4.83
C ALA A 98 -25.01 8.29 -5.49
N VAL A 99 -25.61 7.30 -4.83
CA VAL A 99 -25.86 5.97 -5.39
C VAL A 99 -27.28 5.58 -5.03
N VAL A 100 -28.10 5.32 -6.03
CA VAL A 100 -29.53 4.99 -5.88
C VAL A 100 -29.79 3.66 -6.55
N GLU A 101 -30.33 2.73 -5.77
CA GLU A 101 -30.82 1.43 -6.22
C GLU A 101 -32.34 1.43 -6.09
N THR A 102 -33.05 1.05 -7.15
CA THR A 102 -34.50 0.89 -7.08
C THR A 102 -34.85 -0.56 -6.72
N PRO A 103 -36.02 -0.84 -6.11
CA PRO A 103 -36.39 -2.19 -5.66
C PRO A 103 -36.67 -3.22 -6.77
N SER A 104 -36.51 -2.83 -8.03
CA SER A 104 -36.84 -3.65 -9.19
C SER A 104 -35.64 -4.50 -9.61
N GLU A 105 -35.88 -5.77 -9.92
CA GLU A 105 -34.82 -6.67 -10.40
C GLU A 105 -34.26 -6.28 -11.77
N THR A 106 -34.93 -5.40 -12.53
CA THR A 106 -34.51 -5.02 -13.89
C THR A 106 -33.80 -3.68 -13.93
N ASP A 107 -34.08 -2.80 -12.98
CA ASP A 107 -33.71 -1.39 -13.06
C ASP A 107 -32.21 -1.17 -12.78
N PRO A 108 -31.55 -0.27 -13.52
CA PRO A 108 -30.14 0.03 -13.29
C PRO A 108 -29.95 0.78 -11.96
N VAL A 109 -28.79 0.56 -11.35
CA VAL A 109 -28.28 1.43 -10.29
C VAL A 109 -27.89 2.76 -10.91
N THR A 110 -28.34 3.86 -10.31
CA THR A 110 -27.95 5.21 -10.72
C THR A 110 -26.83 5.72 -9.83
N VAL A 111 -25.71 6.11 -10.43
CA VAL A 111 -24.56 6.71 -9.75
C VAL A 111 -24.40 8.15 -10.21
N THR A 112 -24.39 9.09 -9.27
CA THR A 112 -24.17 10.50 -9.58
C THR A 112 -22.76 10.89 -9.18
N LEU A 113 -22.00 11.40 -10.15
CA LEU A 113 -20.65 11.91 -9.99
C LEU A 113 -20.66 13.44 -10.00
N ASP A 114 -19.84 14.04 -9.15
CA ASP A 114 -19.46 15.45 -9.22
C ASP A 114 -18.06 15.54 -9.83
N HIS A 115 -17.96 16.13 -11.02
CA HIS A 115 -16.72 16.26 -11.77
C HIS A 115 -16.11 17.62 -11.49
N ALA A 116 -15.02 17.64 -10.72
CA ALA A 116 -14.40 18.88 -10.27
C ALA A 116 -13.75 19.66 -11.43
N ASP A 117 -13.24 18.95 -12.44
CA ASP A 117 -12.53 19.48 -13.60
C ASP A 117 -13.45 20.25 -14.57
N ILE A 118 -14.68 19.76 -14.76
CA ILE A 118 -15.67 20.37 -15.66
C ILE A 118 -16.80 21.09 -14.93
N ASN A 119 -16.74 21.14 -13.59
CA ASN A 119 -17.74 21.71 -12.69
C ASN A 119 -19.17 21.27 -13.06
N LYS A 120 -19.36 19.97 -13.25
CA LYS A 120 -20.63 19.37 -13.67
C LYS A 120 -20.95 18.12 -12.88
N ARG A 121 -22.23 17.96 -12.59
CA ARG A 121 -22.80 16.72 -12.07
C ARG A 121 -23.36 15.88 -13.20
N LYS A 122 -23.06 14.59 -13.19
CA LYS A 122 -23.55 13.64 -14.20
C LYS A 122 -24.04 12.37 -13.52
N ALA A 123 -25.18 11.87 -13.98
CA ALA A 123 -25.73 10.59 -13.58
C ALA A 123 -25.35 9.51 -14.59
N TYR A 124 -24.99 8.34 -14.08
CA TYR A 124 -24.60 7.15 -14.84
C TYR A 124 -25.50 6.00 -14.43
N SER A 125 -25.95 5.21 -15.42
CA SER A 125 -26.69 3.97 -15.18
C SER A 125 -25.75 2.78 -15.26
N ALA A 126 -25.79 1.90 -14.28
CA ALA A 126 -24.99 0.69 -14.24
C ALA A 126 -25.84 -0.51 -13.79
N SER A 127 -25.56 -1.69 -14.35
CA SER A 127 -26.20 -2.93 -13.88
C SER A 127 -25.76 -3.31 -12.47
N TYR A 128 -24.52 -2.97 -12.10
CA TYR A 128 -23.93 -3.24 -10.80
C TYR A 128 -22.99 -2.11 -10.40
N VAL A 129 -22.84 -1.90 -9.09
CA VAL A 129 -21.85 -0.98 -8.52
C VAL A 129 -20.98 -1.73 -7.53
N SER A 130 -19.66 -1.73 -7.74
CA SER A 130 -18.69 -2.16 -6.74
C SER A 130 -18.11 -0.95 -6.04
N ALA A 131 -18.52 -0.72 -4.79
CA ALA A 131 -18.02 0.36 -3.96
C ALA A 131 -16.71 -0.07 -3.29
N VAL A 132 -15.61 0.52 -3.73
CA VAL A 132 -14.23 0.26 -3.27
C VAL A 132 -13.62 1.52 -2.62
N ASP A 133 -14.46 2.32 -1.97
CA ASP A 133 -14.17 3.67 -1.45
C ASP A 133 -13.65 3.68 0.00
N ALA A 134 -13.12 2.54 0.47
CA ALA A 134 -12.69 2.32 1.85
C ALA A 134 -13.77 2.58 2.92
N GLY A 135 -15.05 2.55 2.53
CA GLY A 135 -16.16 2.72 3.45
C GLY A 135 -16.48 4.16 3.84
N ARG A 136 -16.04 5.12 3.03
CA ARG A 136 -16.18 6.56 3.34
C ARG A 136 -17.49 7.15 2.84
N THR A 137 -18.02 6.66 1.71
CA THR A 137 -19.09 7.36 0.98
C THR A 137 -20.31 6.48 0.76
N VAL A 138 -20.15 5.34 0.09
CA VAL A 138 -21.28 4.50 -0.34
C VAL A 138 -21.85 3.69 0.82
N GLY A 139 -21.01 3.09 1.65
CA GLY A 139 -21.43 2.28 2.81
C GLY A 139 -22.43 3.01 3.73
N PRO A 140 -22.10 4.21 4.25
CA PRO A 140 -23.03 5.00 5.07
C PRO A 140 -24.35 5.34 4.36
N LYS A 141 -24.31 5.67 3.06
CA LYS A 141 -25.52 5.97 2.28
C LYS A 141 -26.47 4.77 2.14
N LEU A 142 -25.92 3.56 2.12
CA LEU A 142 -26.69 2.32 2.10
C LEU A 142 -27.10 1.83 3.50
N GLY A 143 -26.81 2.60 4.54
CA GLY A 143 -27.02 2.23 5.94
C GLY A 143 -26.19 1.00 6.35
N ILE A 144 -25.07 0.74 5.67
CA ILE A 144 -24.15 -0.34 6.03
C ILE A 144 -23.33 0.14 7.22
N GLU A 145 -23.63 -0.42 8.38
CA GLU A 145 -22.94 -0.05 9.60
C GLU A 145 -21.59 -0.76 9.67
N SER A 146 -20.61 -0.03 10.20
CA SER A 146 -19.30 -0.57 10.49
C SER A 146 -19.14 -0.74 12.00
N ARG A 147 -18.77 -1.94 12.45
CA ARG A 147 -18.55 -2.30 13.86
C ARG A 147 -17.07 -2.45 14.15
N GLY A 148 -16.65 -1.96 15.31
CA GLY A 148 -15.26 -2.06 15.76
C GLY A 148 -14.75 -0.73 16.31
N ARG A 149 -13.43 -0.61 16.46
CA ARG A 149 -12.81 0.59 17.05
C ARG A 149 -11.45 0.93 16.43
N PRO A 150 -11.01 2.20 16.51
CA PRO A 150 -9.61 2.55 16.35
C PRO A 150 -8.73 1.75 17.32
N ILE A 151 -7.56 1.33 16.85
CA ILE A 151 -6.59 0.56 17.63
C ILE A 151 -5.37 1.43 17.95
N PHE A 152 -4.70 1.95 16.91
CA PHE A 152 -3.49 2.75 17.07
C PHE A 152 -3.47 3.94 16.11
N SER A 153 -2.74 4.98 16.50
CA SER A 153 -2.40 6.13 15.68
C SER A 153 -0.93 5.99 15.29
N ILE A 154 -0.61 6.05 13.99
CA ILE A 154 0.74 5.86 13.48
C ILE A 154 1.20 7.12 12.76
N GLY A 155 2.37 7.62 13.13
CA GLY A 155 3.11 8.58 12.33
C GLY A 155 4.10 7.84 11.44
N SER A 156 4.24 8.26 10.19
CA SER A 156 5.21 7.67 9.26
C SER A 156 5.95 8.73 8.45
N LEU A 157 7.21 8.43 8.12
CA LEU A 157 8.05 9.16 7.17
C LEU A 157 8.37 8.26 6.00
N ARG A 158 8.34 8.84 4.80
CA ARG A 158 9.02 8.29 3.63
C ARG A 158 10.29 9.08 3.39
N ILE A 159 11.40 8.38 3.27
CA ILE A 159 12.73 8.95 3.10
C ILE A 159 13.54 8.15 2.08
N PHE A 160 14.54 8.78 1.48
CA PHE A 160 15.70 8.08 0.92
C PHE A 160 16.90 8.29 1.85
N THR A 161 17.79 7.31 1.89
CA THR A 161 19.06 7.46 2.60
C THR A 161 20.15 6.59 1.98
N ARG A 162 21.38 7.10 1.87
CA ARG A 162 22.53 6.31 1.39
C ARG A 162 23.14 5.49 2.53
N ARG A 163 23.33 6.13 3.69
CA ARG A 163 24.02 5.55 4.85
C ARG A 163 23.35 4.29 5.44
N VAL A 164 22.03 4.24 5.50
CA VAL A 164 21.37 3.03 6.05
C VAL A 164 21.47 1.86 5.07
N CYS A 165 21.53 2.15 3.77
CA CYS A 165 21.73 1.16 2.70
C CYS A 165 23.17 0.63 2.70
N GLU A 166 24.15 1.51 2.92
CA GLU A 166 25.57 1.14 3.08
C GLU A 166 25.85 0.20 4.26
N SER A 167 24.97 0.17 5.27
CA SER A 167 25.10 -0.79 6.39
C SER A 167 24.94 -2.26 5.96
N GLY A 168 24.39 -2.51 4.76
CA GLY A 168 24.12 -3.86 4.24
C GLY A 168 22.98 -4.60 4.95
N ILE A 169 22.49 -4.08 6.08
CA ILE A 169 21.39 -4.66 6.88
C ILE A 169 20.08 -4.56 6.09
N LEU A 170 19.78 -3.39 5.52
CA LEU A 170 18.53 -3.15 4.80
C LEU A 170 18.37 -3.94 3.50
N ILE A 171 19.47 -4.28 2.83
CA ILE A 171 19.44 -5.06 1.59
C ILE A 171 18.87 -6.48 1.83
N ARG A 172 18.96 -6.98 3.07
CA ARG A 172 18.53 -8.35 3.42
C ARG A 172 17.26 -8.41 4.25
N VAL A 173 16.84 -7.28 4.84
CA VAL A 173 15.75 -7.21 5.83
C VAL A 173 14.64 -6.29 5.35
N LEU A 174 13.45 -6.85 5.16
CA LEU A 174 12.26 -6.16 4.67
C LEU A 174 11.71 -5.20 5.73
N ILE A 175 11.63 -5.69 6.98
CA ILE A 175 11.18 -4.92 8.13
C ILE A 175 12.20 -5.04 9.25
N ILE A 176 12.78 -3.91 9.64
CA ILE A 176 13.60 -3.75 10.84
C ILE A 176 12.71 -3.19 11.94
N TRP A 177 12.42 -4.00 12.95
CA TRP A 177 11.73 -3.57 14.15
C TRP A 177 12.75 -3.07 15.17
N PHE A 178 12.51 -1.90 15.73
CA PHE A 178 13.34 -1.41 16.83
C PHE A 178 12.70 -1.81 18.16
N ILE A 179 13.53 -2.18 19.15
CA ILE A 179 13.11 -2.45 20.52
C ILE A 179 14.08 -1.75 21.48
N ASP A 180 13.61 -0.70 22.12
CA ASP A 180 14.33 -0.05 23.22
C ASP A 180 13.38 0.10 24.43
N PRO A 181 13.59 -0.69 25.51
CA PRO A 181 12.79 -0.58 26.73
C PRO A 181 12.78 0.83 27.33
N ALA A 182 13.90 1.56 27.28
CA ALA A 182 14.02 2.91 27.84
C ALA A 182 13.15 3.93 27.06
N ARG A 183 12.86 3.64 25.79
CA ARG A 183 12.01 4.47 24.93
C ARG A 183 10.56 3.97 24.84
N GLY A 184 10.22 2.95 25.63
CA GLY A 184 8.87 2.36 25.72
C GLY A 184 8.63 1.20 24.77
N GLY A 185 9.68 0.47 24.41
CA GLY A 185 9.62 -0.77 23.65
C GLY A 185 9.22 -0.56 22.18
N SER A 186 8.90 -1.68 21.51
CA SER A 186 8.76 -1.71 20.05
C SER A 186 7.68 -0.77 19.51
N ILE A 187 6.59 -0.58 20.27
CA ILE A 187 5.47 0.26 19.87
C ILE A 187 5.91 1.72 19.67
N ARG A 188 6.78 2.25 20.54
CA ARG A 188 7.20 3.66 20.52
C ARG A 188 8.44 3.92 19.68
N THR A 189 9.35 2.95 19.57
CA THR A 189 10.52 3.04 18.70
C THR A 189 10.15 2.84 17.23
N GLY A 190 9.17 1.98 16.94
CA GLY A 190 8.70 1.77 15.58
C GLY A 190 9.59 0.84 14.74
N TYR A 191 9.50 0.99 13.43
CA TYR A 191 10.17 0.13 12.46
C TYR A 191 10.59 0.89 11.20
N LEU A 192 11.61 0.36 10.51
CA LEU A 192 11.95 0.71 9.14
C LEU A 192 11.47 -0.38 8.18
N TYR A 193 10.90 0.05 7.06
CA TYR A 193 10.37 -0.80 6.01
C TYR A 193 10.99 -0.43 4.65
N HIS A 194 11.46 -1.42 3.91
CA HIS A 194 12.10 -1.22 2.61
C HIS A 194 11.06 -1.08 1.47
N LEU A 195 11.04 0.07 0.80
CA LEU A 195 10.12 0.40 -0.30
C LEU A 195 10.68 0.09 -1.70
N GLY A 196 11.91 -0.42 -1.83
CA GLY A 196 12.55 -0.65 -3.12
C GLY A 196 13.83 0.18 -3.27
N PRO A 197 14.51 0.16 -4.42
CA PRO A 197 13.94 -0.03 -5.73
C PRO A 197 13.65 -1.50 -5.99
N TYR A 198 12.37 -1.81 -6.21
CA TYR A 198 11.95 -3.04 -6.85
C TYR A 198 11.71 -2.67 -8.30
N ASN A 199 12.74 -2.76 -9.13
CA ASN A 199 12.57 -2.64 -10.56
C ASN A 199 11.78 -3.86 -11.05
N THR A 200 10.49 -3.72 -11.30
CA THR A 200 9.79 -4.65 -12.18
C THR A 200 10.29 -4.34 -13.60
N SER A 201 11.42 -4.95 -13.95
CA SER A 201 12.21 -4.87 -15.19
C SER A 201 11.54 -4.26 -16.44
N SER A 202 12.32 -3.49 -17.21
CA SER A 202 12.72 -3.79 -18.61
C SER A 202 13.23 -2.48 -19.25
N GLU A 203 14.23 -2.45 -20.13
CA GLU A 203 14.17 -3.04 -21.48
C GLU A 203 12.77 -2.93 -22.14
N ARG A 204 11.95 -1.94 -21.73
CA ARG A 204 10.89 -1.41 -22.58
C ARG A 204 11.57 -0.49 -23.56
N GLY A 205 11.89 -1.05 -24.73
CA GLY A 205 12.21 -0.29 -25.92
C GLY A 205 11.15 0.79 -26.12
N GLY A 206 11.60 2.03 -26.07
CA GLY A 206 10.78 3.22 -26.17
C GLY A 206 11.71 4.41 -26.16
N GLU A 207 12.21 4.75 -27.35
CA GLU A 207 12.94 5.99 -27.62
C GLU A 207 12.05 7.18 -27.20
N GLY A 208 12.25 7.63 -25.98
CA GLY A 208 11.68 8.84 -25.42
C GLY A 208 12.81 9.58 -24.73
N GLU A 209 13.49 10.43 -25.49
CA GLU A 209 14.49 11.36 -25.00
C GLU A 209 13.87 12.23 -23.89
N GLY A 210 14.36 12.05 -22.65
CA GLY A 210 13.84 12.80 -21.51
C GLY A 210 14.47 12.45 -20.17
N LYS A 211 15.70 12.92 -19.96
CA LYS A 211 16.46 13.06 -18.69
C LYS A 211 16.88 11.76 -17.96
N GLY A 212 18.17 11.43 -18.15
CA GLY A 212 19.17 11.46 -17.08
C GLY A 212 19.00 10.53 -15.88
N ASP A 213 19.98 9.65 -15.72
CA ASP A 213 20.38 8.94 -14.49
C ASP A 213 19.64 7.64 -14.16
N GLY A 214 19.84 6.65 -15.03
CA GLY A 214 19.58 5.22 -14.78
C GLY A 214 20.46 4.58 -13.69
N ASP A 215 20.80 5.29 -12.61
CA ASP A 215 21.61 4.76 -11.49
C ASP A 215 21.27 5.38 -10.11
N SER A 216 20.15 6.10 -9.94
CA SER A 216 19.92 6.94 -8.73
C SER A 216 18.54 6.89 -8.06
N LEU A 217 17.68 5.90 -8.32
CA LEU A 217 16.58 5.62 -7.38
C LEU A 217 17.16 4.81 -6.22
N GLY A 218 17.68 5.51 -5.21
CA GLY A 218 18.18 4.89 -3.97
C GLY A 218 17.14 4.00 -3.28
N ASP A 219 17.52 3.33 -2.21
CA ASP A 219 16.54 2.49 -1.53
C ASP A 219 15.55 3.37 -0.74
N GLY A 220 14.31 3.48 -1.21
CA GLY A 220 13.27 4.22 -0.51
C GLY A 220 12.93 3.48 0.78
N LEU A 221 12.85 4.20 1.91
CA LEU A 221 12.49 3.63 3.20
C LEU A 221 11.25 4.32 3.76
N MET A 222 10.47 3.53 4.49
CA MET A 222 9.43 4.05 5.37
C MET A 222 9.86 3.83 6.82
N PHE A 223 9.92 4.91 7.60
CA PHE A 223 9.94 4.82 9.06
C PHE A 223 8.52 4.99 9.57
N ALA A 224 8.08 4.15 10.50
CA ALA A 224 6.77 4.31 11.13
C ALA A 224 6.82 3.91 12.61
N CYS A 225 6.12 4.67 13.46
CA CYS A 225 6.03 4.40 14.89
C CYS A 225 4.61 4.71 15.39
N ALA A 226 4.17 3.95 16.39
CA ALA A 226 2.90 4.24 17.02
C ALA A 226 3.00 5.46 17.94
N ARG A 227 1.90 6.18 18.01
CA ARG A 227 1.71 7.33 18.88
C ARG A 227 0.93 6.88 20.10
N SER A 228 1.48 7.14 21.28
CA SER A 228 0.69 7.13 22.50
C SER A 228 -0.32 8.27 22.47
N THR A 229 -1.50 8.06 23.05
CA THR A 229 -2.48 9.14 23.28
C THR A 229 -1.94 10.25 24.19
N THR A 230 -0.90 9.95 24.97
CA THR A 230 -0.19 10.88 25.85
C THR A 230 1.06 11.51 25.22
N ASP A 231 1.38 11.18 23.96
CA ASP A 231 2.57 11.72 23.30
C ASP A 231 2.29 13.11 22.71
N PRO A 232 2.94 14.18 23.22
CA PRO A 232 2.64 15.55 22.83
C PRO A 232 3.14 15.92 21.42
N ARG A 233 4.12 15.17 20.90
CA ARG A 233 4.76 15.45 19.59
C ARG A 233 3.77 15.21 18.47
N LYS A 234 3.73 16.03 17.42
CA LYS A 234 2.82 15.87 16.26
C LYS A 234 3.42 14.88 15.25
N SER A 235 2.69 14.63 14.15
CA SER A 235 3.14 13.77 13.04
C SER A 235 3.69 14.61 11.88
N ASN A 236 4.19 15.82 12.19
CA ASN A 236 4.86 16.66 11.21
C ASN A 236 6.27 16.13 10.95
N GLU A 237 6.90 16.66 9.91
CA GLU A 237 8.24 16.30 9.48
C GLU A 237 9.27 16.40 10.61
N ALA A 238 9.38 17.56 11.27
CA ALA A 238 10.38 17.81 12.30
C ALA A 238 10.27 16.82 13.48
N ASP A 239 9.06 16.61 14.00
CA ASP A 239 8.81 15.68 15.12
C ASP A 239 9.15 14.24 14.73
N MET A 240 8.85 13.84 13.49
CA MET A 240 9.12 12.49 13.02
C MET A 240 10.61 12.27 12.70
N LEU A 241 11.32 13.28 12.18
CA LEU A 241 12.77 13.21 11.95
C LEU A 241 13.52 13.12 13.29
N ALA A 242 13.08 13.87 14.30
CA ALA A 242 13.61 13.76 15.66
C ALA A 242 13.42 12.34 16.21
N ARG A 243 12.23 11.74 16.03
CA ARG A 243 11.96 10.35 16.43
C ARG A 243 12.84 9.34 15.69
N LEU A 244 13.05 9.54 14.39
CA LEU A 244 13.94 8.69 13.60
C LEU A 244 15.36 8.75 14.15
N SER A 245 15.89 9.96 14.37
CA SER A 245 17.20 10.19 14.98
C SER A 245 17.34 9.51 16.35
N GLU A 246 16.35 9.70 17.22
CA GLU A 246 16.29 9.06 18.54
C GLU A 246 16.29 7.53 18.42
N THR A 247 15.45 6.97 17.55
CA THR A 247 15.28 5.53 17.38
C THR A 247 16.53 4.87 16.81
N LEU A 248 17.12 5.49 15.79
CA LEU A 248 18.36 5.00 15.19
C LEU A 248 19.56 5.22 16.11
N ASN A 249 19.43 6.03 17.16
CA ASN A 249 20.53 6.45 18.01
C ASN A 249 21.66 7.10 17.19
N ILE A 250 21.28 7.91 16.20
CA ILE A 250 22.18 8.66 15.32
C ILE A 250 21.85 10.14 15.50
N PRO A 251 22.82 11.00 15.88
CA PRO A 251 22.58 12.43 16.04
C PRO A 251 21.93 13.06 14.80
N ALA A 252 20.94 13.94 14.98
CA ALA A 252 20.21 14.58 13.88
C ALA A 252 21.14 15.23 12.84
N GLY A 253 22.17 15.96 13.29
CA GLY A 253 23.17 16.57 12.40
C GLY A 253 24.04 15.59 11.60
N LYS A 254 23.99 14.28 11.89
CA LYS A 254 24.62 13.22 11.08
C LYS A 254 23.65 12.55 10.11
N LEU A 255 22.36 12.83 10.23
CA LEU A 255 21.31 12.46 9.28
C LEU A 255 21.06 13.59 8.28
N ASP A 256 21.32 14.83 8.66
CA ASP A 256 21.29 15.99 7.78
C ASP A 256 22.23 15.79 6.58
N GLY A 257 21.69 15.87 5.36
CA GLY A 257 22.41 15.62 4.11
C GLY A 257 22.54 14.15 3.70
N GLU A 258 22.24 13.21 4.59
CA GLU A 258 22.22 11.75 4.34
C GLU A 258 20.82 11.18 4.14
N ILE A 259 19.81 11.95 4.54
CA ILE A 259 18.40 11.66 4.40
C ILE A 259 17.77 12.69 3.47
N GLU A 260 17.12 12.20 2.42
CA GLU A 260 16.18 12.99 1.63
C GLU A 260 14.76 12.68 2.12
N PHE A 261 14.06 13.71 2.60
CA PHE A 261 12.68 13.59 3.01
C PHE A 261 11.74 13.65 1.81
N LEU A 262 10.79 12.71 1.75
CA LEU A 262 9.76 12.69 0.69
C LEU A 262 8.40 13.15 1.20
N SER A 263 7.96 12.58 2.33
CA SER A 263 6.65 12.91 2.92
C SER A 263 6.53 12.43 4.36
N ALA A 264 5.70 13.13 5.13
CA ALA A 264 5.19 12.69 6.42
C ALA A 264 3.71 12.34 6.27
N SER A 265 3.25 11.34 7.01
CA SER A 265 1.84 10.98 7.02
C SER A 265 1.38 10.55 8.41
N HIS A 266 0.10 10.77 8.66
CA HIS A 266 -0.58 10.31 9.86
C HIS A 266 -1.76 9.44 9.47
N TRP A 267 -1.84 8.26 10.06
CA TRP A 267 -2.92 7.33 9.81
C TRP A 267 -3.36 6.59 11.06
N ILE A 268 -4.62 6.17 11.06
CA ILE A 268 -5.23 5.45 12.17
C ILE A 268 -5.47 4.00 11.74
N VAL A 269 -4.89 3.07 12.49
CA VAL A 269 -5.21 1.64 12.41
C VAL A 269 -6.58 1.43 13.03
N LYS A 270 -7.52 0.87 12.26
CA LYS A 270 -8.88 0.58 12.73
C LYS A 270 -9.17 -0.90 12.61
N GLY A 271 -9.64 -1.51 13.69
CA GLY A 271 -10.18 -2.88 13.69
C GLY A 271 -11.68 -2.81 13.49
N ILE A 272 -12.11 -2.50 12.26
CA ILE A 272 -13.50 -2.24 11.93
C ILE A 272 -13.93 -3.14 10.76
N VAL A 273 -15.11 -3.74 10.89
CA VAL A 273 -15.73 -4.61 9.88
C VAL A 273 -17.15 -4.12 9.58
N ALA A 274 -17.55 -4.17 8.31
CA ALA A 274 -18.93 -3.87 7.94
C ALA A 274 -19.86 -5.02 8.37
N ASN A 275 -21.08 -4.69 8.82
CA ASN A 275 -22.07 -5.69 9.21
C ASN A 275 -22.66 -6.45 8.01
N ARG A 276 -22.49 -5.92 6.79
CA ARG A 276 -22.82 -6.55 5.51
C ARG A 276 -21.98 -5.96 4.38
N PHE A 277 -21.85 -6.72 3.29
CA PHE A 277 -21.05 -6.36 2.10
C PHE A 277 -21.90 -6.16 0.83
N ARG A 278 -23.22 -6.06 1.01
CA ARG A 278 -24.20 -5.77 -0.04
C ARG A 278 -25.28 -4.82 0.49
N SER A 279 -26.01 -4.16 -0.40
CA SER A 279 -27.24 -3.43 -0.08
C SER A 279 -28.33 -4.37 0.51
N LYS A 280 -29.45 -3.81 1.00
CA LYS A 280 -30.43 -4.51 1.84
C LYS A 280 -30.99 -5.77 1.15
N GLY A 281 -30.96 -6.93 1.85
CA GLY A 281 -31.55 -8.20 1.37
C GLY A 281 -30.53 -9.30 1.03
N GLY A 282 -29.24 -9.04 1.23
CA GLY A 282 -28.07 -9.78 0.72
C GLY A 282 -27.98 -11.31 0.83
N ARG A 283 -28.89 -12.03 0.15
CA ARG A 283 -28.74 -13.41 -0.34
C ARG A 283 -29.37 -13.64 -1.73
N ASP A 284 -30.12 -12.67 -2.25
CA ASP A 284 -30.79 -12.74 -3.54
C ASP A 284 -30.01 -12.02 -4.67
N ARG A 285 -30.36 -12.33 -5.92
CA ARG A 285 -29.75 -11.74 -7.14
C ARG A 285 -30.22 -10.31 -7.42
N THR A 286 -31.14 -9.80 -6.62
CA THR A 286 -31.80 -8.49 -6.79
C THR A 286 -30.89 -7.34 -6.35
N ASN A 287 -29.96 -7.62 -5.44
CA ASN A 287 -29.00 -6.65 -4.90
C ASN A 287 -27.82 -6.41 -5.85
N ARG A 288 -27.72 -5.18 -6.35
CA ARG A 288 -26.80 -4.75 -7.41
C ARG A 288 -25.62 -3.91 -6.89
N ILE A 289 -25.62 -3.51 -5.61
CA ILE A 289 -24.49 -2.81 -5.00
C ILE A 289 -23.67 -3.74 -4.11
N LEU A 290 -22.43 -3.97 -4.53
CA LEU A 290 -21.39 -4.68 -3.78
C LEU A 290 -20.54 -3.67 -3.03
N TYR A 291 -20.30 -3.93 -1.75
CA TYR A 291 -19.52 -3.04 -0.90
C TYR A 291 -18.26 -3.77 -0.43
N THR A 292 -17.12 -3.12 -0.61
CA THR A 292 -15.84 -3.61 -0.11
C THR A 292 -15.19 -2.51 0.73
N ARG A 293 -14.79 -2.87 1.94
CA ARG A 293 -13.94 -2.04 2.77
C ARG A 293 -12.58 -2.72 2.86
N PRO A 294 -11.61 -2.37 2.00
CA PRO A 294 -10.25 -2.82 2.24
C PRO A 294 -9.80 -2.33 3.63
N LEU A 295 -9.04 -3.16 4.34
CA LEU A 295 -8.34 -2.79 5.58
C LEU A 295 -7.23 -1.80 5.22
N MET A 296 -7.60 -0.57 4.88
CA MET A 296 -6.67 0.50 4.55
C MET A 296 -6.58 1.47 5.74
N PRO A 297 -5.37 1.95 6.08
CA PRO A 297 -5.21 3.09 6.95
C PRO A 297 -6.05 4.28 6.45
N SER A 298 -6.88 4.88 7.31
CA SER A 298 -7.50 6.15 6.94
C SER A 298 -6.46 7.25 7.10
N LEU A 299 -5.98 7.78 5.98
CA LEU A 299 -5.27 9.07 5.93
C LEU A 299 -6.30 10.15 6.31
N HIS A 300 -6.06 10.84 7.42
CA HIS A 300 -6.76 12.09 7.70
C HIS A 300 -5.88 13.24 7.15
N PRO A 301 -6.48 14.26 6.51
CA PRO A 301 -5.78 15.49 6.19
C PRO A 301 -5.29 16.21 7.46
#